data_AF-A0A964CAC0-F1
#
_entry.id   AF-A0A964CAC0-F1
#
_cell.length_a   1.000
_cell.length_b   1.000
_cell.length_c   1.000
_cell.angle_alpha   90.00
_cell.angle_beta   90.00
_cell.angle_gamma   90.00
#
_symmetry.space_group_name_H-M   'P 1'
#
loop_
_entity.id
_entity.type
_entity.pdbx_description
1 polymer ?
#
loop_
_entity_poly.entity_id
_entity_poly.type
_entity_poly.pdbx_seq_one_letter_code
_entity_poly.pdbx_strand_id
1 'polypeptide(L)'
;MHHFLALIPALNLGWTAIAHPTFWLYLPTLFPDDISFKFVLREEEKQEVVFRTFFQLAKTAGLATFCLPPNAPPLEVGKKYRWDFLCGNISRYGCVERVKMAPEILVELETASLRHRVLLLAKYGLWYDTITELVALRDKLLSQLQAELTGFEKISSLATLEADWNALLQHPFVLLNGIVLEPFV
;
A
#
# COMPACT_ATOMS: atom_id res chain seq x y z
N MET A 1 -5.08 -20.98 -11.38
CA MET A 1 -5.77 -20.34 -10.24
C MET A 1 -4.97 -19.07 -9.92
N HIS A 2 -5.57 -17.89 -10.08
CA HIS A 2 -4.83 -16.62 -9.93
C HIS A 2 -4.66 -16.30 -8.46
N HIS A 3 -3.42 -16.29 -7.97
CA HIS A 3 -3.10 -15.98 -6.58
C HIS A 3 -2.87 -14.48 -6.40
N PHE A 4 -3.19 -13.93 -5.24
CA PHE A 4 -2.79 -12.58 -4.85
C PHE A 4 -2.46 -12.51 -3.36
N LEU A 5 -1.67 -11.51 -3.00
CA LEU A 5 -1.31 -11.18 -1.61
C LEU A 5 -1.85 -9.79 -1.27
N ALA A 6 -2.12 -9.56 0.01
CA ALA A 6 -2.38 -8.23 0.52
C ALA A 6 -1.15 -7.73 1.29
N LEU A 7 -0.78 -6.47 1.09
CA LEU A 7 0.34 -5.85 1.80
C LEU A 7 -0.16 -5.37 3.16
N ILE A 8 -0.06 -6.26 4.14
CA ILE A 8 -0.56 -6.07 5.50
C ILE A 8 0.53 -6.42 6.51
N PRO A 9 0.49 -5.83 7.70
CA PRO A 9 1.45 -6.18 8.73
C PRO A 9 1.16 -7.61 9.24
N ALA A 10 2.17 -8.25 9.83
CA ALA A 10 2.09 -9.65 10.25
C ALA A 10 0.94 -9.97 11.23
N LEU A 11 0.50 -8.97 12.00
CA LEU A 11 -0.63 -9.08 12.93
C LEU A 11 -2.00 -8.85 12.26
N ASN A 12 -2.04 -8.66 10.94
CA ASN A 12 -3.22 -8.30 10.15
C ASN A 12 -3.95 -7.03 10.63
N LEU A 13 -3.26 -6.14 11.35
CA LEU A 13 -3.78 -4.87 11.84
C LEU A 13 -2.78 -3.75 11.56
N GLY A 14 -3.18 -2.80 10.71
CA GLY A 14 -2.43 -1.57 10.45
C GLY A 14 -3.21 -0.33 10.84
N TRP A 15 -2.49 0.78 11.07
CA TRP A 15 -3.10 2.08 11.31
C TRP A 15 -3.09 2.96 10.08
N THR A 16 -4.05 3.88 10.03
CA THR A 16 -4.08 4.97 9.07
C THR A 16 -4.45 6.29 9.72
N ALA A 17 -3.92 7.40 9.23
CA ALA A 17 -4.35 8.73 9.69
C ALA A 17 -5.46 9.32 8.82
N ILE A 18 -5.67 8.77 7.62
CA ILE A 18 -6.60 9.31 6.62
C ILE A 18 -7.97 8.62 6.68
N ALA A 19 -9.00 9.37 6.29
CA ALA A 19 -10.38 8.90 6.29
C ALA A 19 -10.67 7.85 5.21
N HIS A 20 -9.89 7.87 4.13
CA HIS A 20 -10.08 7.06 2.93
C HIS A 20 -8.74 6.43 2.53
N PRO A 21 -8.29 5.39 3.25
CA PRO A 21 -6.99 4.78 3.02
C PRO A 21 -6.93 4.02 1.69
N THR A 22 -5.70 3.81 1.22
CA THR A 22 -5.39 2.92 0.11
C THR A 22 -4.97 1.55 0.64
N PHE A 23 -5.58 0.52 0.09
CA PHE A 23 -5.23 -0.87 0.34
C PHE A 23 -4.39 -1.39 -0.82
N TRP A 24 -3.29 -2.06 -0.49
CA TRP A 24 -2.31 -2.51 -1.46
C TRP A 24 -2.31 -4.04 -1.58
N LEU A 25 -2.28 -4.51 -2.82
CA LEU A 25 -2.23 -5.92 -3.20
C LEU A 25 -0.99 -6.18 -4.04
N TYR A 26 -0.53 -7.42 -4.02
CA TYR A 26 0.49 -7.92 -4.92
C TYR A 26 -0.05 -9.07 -5.77
N LEU A 27 0.07 -8.90 -7.08
CA LEU A 27 -0.36 -9.83 -8.11
C LEU A 27 0.89 -10.49 -8.73
N PRO A 28 1.28 -11.71 -8.34
CA PRO A 28 2.46 -12.41 -8.91
C PRO A 28 2.33 -12.68 -10.41
N THR A 29 1.11 -12.71 -10.93
CA THR A 29 0.82 -12.99 -12.34
C THR A 29 -0.25 -12.05 -12.85
N LEU A 30 -0.30 -11.87 -14.17
CA LEU A 30 -1.37 -11.13 -14.84
C LEU A 30 -2.75 -11.73 -14.53
N PHE A 31 -3.72 -10.84 -14.29
CA PHE A 31 -5.13 -11.17 -14.15
C PHE A 31 -5.87 -10.83 -15.47
N PRO A 32 -6.68 -11.77 -16.00
CA PRO A 32 -7.63 -11.49 -17.08
C PRO A 32 -8.64 -10.37 -16.75
N ASP A 33 -9.13 -9.67 -17.78
CA ASP A 33 -10.06 -8.52 -17.66
C ASP A 33 -11.41 -8.85 -17.04
N ASP A 34 -11.85 -10.09 -17.21
CA ASP A 34 -13.13 -10.59 -16.73
C ASP A 34 -13.09 -10.93 -15.24
N ILE A 35 -11.91 -10.87 -14.60
CA ILE A 35 -11.80 -11.09 -13.17
C ILE A 35 -12.26 -9.85 -12.39
N SER A 36 -13.39 -10.00 -11.71
CA SER A 36 -13.91 -9.02 -10.77
C SER A 36 -13.42 -9.29 -9.35
N PHE A 37 -12.86 -8.27 -8.73
CA PHE A 37 -12.57 -8.25 -7.31
C PHE A 37 -13.77 -7.68 -6.54
N LYS A 38 -14.03 -8.24 -5.38
CA LYS A 38 -15.00 -7.70 -4.42
C LYS A 38 -14.28 -7.19 -3.21
N PHE A 39 -14.55 -5.95 -2.84
CA PHE A 39 -14.12 -5.35 -1.59
C PHE A 39 -15.31 -5.27 -0.63
N VAL A 40 -15.09 -5.65 0.63
CA VAL A 40 -16.06 -5.48 1.72
C VAL A 40 -15.33 -4.85 2.90
N LEU A 41 -15.92 -3.82 3.48
CA LEU A 41 -15.46 -3.18 4.70
C LEU A 41 -16.56 -3.32 5.76
N ARG A 42 -16.17 -3.78 6.94
CA ARG A 42 -17.03 -3.89 8.11
C ARG A 42 -16.46 -3.09 9.25
N GLU A 43 -17.32 -2.42 10.00
CA GLU A 43 -16.95 -1.93 11.32
C GLU A 43 -16.85 -3.14 12.27
N GLU A 44 -15.74 -3.25 13.00
CA GLU A 44 -15.37 -4.48 13.70
C GLU A 44 -16.24 -4.73 14.95
N GLU A 45 -16.62 -3.70 15.70
CA GLU A 45 -17.41 -3.89 16.93
C GLU A 45 -18.84 -4.36 16.63
N LYS A 46 -19.48 -3.76 15.62
CA LYS A 46 -20.87 -4.05 15.24
C LYS A 46 -20.98 -5.18 14.21
N GLN A 47 -19.86 -5.59 13.60
CA GLN A 47 -19.83 -6.49 12.45
C GLN A 47 -20.70 -6.01 11.27
N GLU A 48 -20.93 -4.69 11.19
CA GLU A 48 -21.80 -4.05 10.20
C GLU A 48 -21.03 -3.79 8.91
N VAL A 49 -21.59 -4.17 7.76
CA VAL A 49 -21.01 -3.83 6.44
C VAL A 49 -21.26 -2.35 6.15
N VAL A 50 -20.20 -1.55 6.28
CA VAL A 50 -20.23 -0.10 6.04
C VAL A 50 -19.95 0.27 4.58
N PHE A 51 -19.24 -0.61 3.85
CA PHE A 51 -19.00 -0.41 2.43
C PHE A 51 -18.77 -1.73 1.70
N ARG A 52 -19.26 -1.83 0.47
CA ARG A 52 -19.04 -2.97 -0.41
C ARG A 52 -19.06 -2.52 -1.86
N THR A 53 -18.11 -3.01 -2.65
CA THR A 53 -18.11 -2.78 -4.09
C THR A 53 -17.47 -3.94 -4.85
N PHE A 54 -17.73 -3.97 -6.16
CA PHE A 54 -16.96 -4.75 -7.11
C PHE A 54 -16.08 -3.79 -7.92
N PHE A 55 -14.88 -4.24 -8.26
CA PHE A 55 -13.93 -3.47 -9.06
C PHE A 55 -13.07 -4.40 -9.90
N GLN A 56 -12.41 -3.83 -10.90
CA GLN A 56 -11.41 -4.51 -11.73
C GLN A 56 -10.06 -3.87 -11.45
N LEU A 57 -9.01 -4.68 -11.50
CA LEU A 57 -7.63 -4.21 -11.45
C LEU A 57 -7.10 -4.06 -12.88
N ALA A 58 -6.16 -3.15 -13.09
CA ALA A 58 -5.48 -3.02 -14.38
C ALA A 58 -4.72 -4.32 -14.73
N LYS A 59 -4.47 -4.56 -16.02
CA LYS A 59 -3.68 -5.70 -16.55
C LYS A 59 -2.20 -5.61 -16.21
N THR A 60 -1.86 -5.60 -14.94
CA THR A 60 -0.47 -5.50 -14.49
C THR A 60 -0.17 -6.59 -13.49
N ALA A 61 0.91 -7.33 -13.72
CA ALA A 61 1.56 -8.05 -12.63
C ALA A 61 2.23 -7.01 -11.69
N GLY A 62 2.53 -7.41 -10.47
CA GLY A 62 3.13 -6.55 -9.46
C GLY A 62 2.09 -5.87 -8.55
N LEU A 63 2.32 -4.60 -8.24
CA LEU A 63 1.51 -3.87 -7.26
C LEU A 63 0.18 -3.43 -7.85
N ALA A 64 -0.87 -3.64 -7.05
CA ALA A 64 -2.21 -3.19 -7.34
C ALA A 64 -2.80 -2.47 -6.12
N THR A 65 -3.78 -1.60 -6.36
CA THR A 65 -4.38 -0.77 -5.32
C THR A 65 -5.89 -0.80 -5.35
N PHE A 66 -6.45 -0.53 -4.19
CA PHE A 66 -7.84 -0.12 -4.05
C PHE A 66 -7.88 1.06 -3.07
N CYS A 67 -8.22 2.24 -3.55
CA CYS A 67 -8.48 3.39 -2.70
C CYS A 67 -9.93 3.35 -2.22
N LEU A 68 -10.17 3.53 -0.92
CA LEU A 68 -11.53 3.71 -0.42
C LEU A 68 -12.11 4.96 -1.08
N PRO A 69 -13.19 4.86 -1.88
CA PRO A 69 -13.60 5.97 -2.71
C PRO A 69 -14.26 7.07 -1.86
N PRO A 70 -14.24 8.34 -2.30
CA PRO A 70 -14.79 9.46 -1.52
C PRO A 70 -16.30 9.34 -1.22
N ASN A 71 -17.04 8.56 -2.00
CA ASN A 71 -18.46 8.28 -1.78
C ASN A 71 -18.72 7.18 -0.74
N ALA A 72 -17.68 6.47 -0.29
CA ALA A 72 -17.77 5.58 0.87
C ALA A 72 -17.77 6.39 2.16
N PRO A 73 -18.45 5.92 3.23
CA PRO A 73 -18.35 6.53 4.54
C PRO A 73 -16.88 6.67 4.98
N PRO A 74 -16.46 7.84 5.47
CA PRO A 74 -15.11 8.02 5.98
C PRO A 74 -14.89 7.12 7.20
N LEU A 75 -13.70 6.53 7.32
CA LEU A 75 -13.33 5.83 8.55
C LEU A 75 -13.34 6.81 9.71
N GLU A 76 -13.83 6.42 10.88
CA GLU A 76 -13.88 7.28 12.06
C GLU A 76 -12.64 7.08 12.93
N VAL A 77 -12.12 8.17 13.51
CA VAL A 77 -10.97 8.12 14.41
C VAL A 77 -11.31 7.28 15.64
N GLY A 78 -10.41 6.36 16.00
CA GLY A 78 -10.57 5.41 17.10
C GLY A 78 -11.40 4.18 16.75
N LYS A 79 -11.90 4.06 15.51
CA LYS A 79 -12.64 2.88 15.07
C LYS A 79 -11.77 1.94 14.26
N LYS A 80 -12.01 0.64 14.48
CA LYS A 80 -11.39 -0.47 13.79
C LYS A 80 -12.36 -1.04 12.75
N TYR A 81 -11.83 -1.32 11.57
CA TYR A 81 -12.58 -1.87 10.47
C TYR A 81 -11.87 -3.10 9.93
N ARG A 82 -12.62 -4.15 9.66
CA ARG A 82 -12.14 -5.30 8.92
C ARG A 82 -12.48 -5.13 7.45
N TRP A 83 -11.51 -5.35 6.60
CA TRP A 83 -11.71 -5.43 5.16
C TRP A 83 -11.44 -6.84 4.65
N ASP A 84 -12.13 -7.21 3.57
CA ASP A 84 -11.88 -8.44 2.82
C ASP A 84 -11.84 -8.12 1.32
N PHE A 85 -10.81 -8.64 0.64
CA PHE A 85 -10.75 -8.76 -0.81
C PHE A 85 -11.09 -10.18 -1.21
N LEU A 86 -12.03 -10.33 -2.15
CA LEU A 86 -12.40 -11.61 -2.72
C LEU A 86 -12.20 -11.61 -4.23
N CYS A 87 -11.62 -12.68 -4.74
CA CYS A 87 -11.48 -12.94 -6.18
C CYS A 87 -11.66 -14.44 -6.41
N GLY A 88 -12.77 -14.84 -7.03
CA GLY A 88 -13.16 -16.24 -7.14
C GLY A 88 -13.19 -16.93 -5.77
N ASN A 89 -12.41 -17.99 -5.60
CA ASN A 89 -12.33 -18.76 -4.35
C ASN A 89 -11.28 -18.24 -3.35
N ILE A 90 -10.56 -17.16 -3.68
CA ILE A 90 -9.49 -16.63 -2.86
C ILE A 90 -10.01 -15.41 -2.08
N SER A 91 -9.71 -15.41 -0.78
CA SER A 91 -9.99 -14.31 0.12
C SER A 91 -8.72 -13.85 0.83
N ARG A 92 -8.54 -12.54 0.94
CA ARG A 92 -7.52 -11.89 1.77
C ARG A 92 -8.23 -10.89 2.67
N TYR A 93 -7.81 -10.81 3.92
CA TYR A 93 -8.45 -9.92 4.89
C TYR A 93 -7.42 -9.29 5.80
N GLY A 94 -7.83 -8.22 6.45
CA GLY A 94 -7.05 -7.54 7.47
C GLY A 94 -7.89 -6.48 8.16
N CYS A 95 -7.26 -5.76 9.06
CA CYS A 95 -7.87 -4.71 9.85
C CYS A 95 -7.15 -3.39 9.63
N VAL A 96 -7.94 -2.33 9.51
CA VAL A 96 -7.48 -0.95 9.54
C VAL A 96 -8.12 -0.24 10.72
N GLU A 97 -7.33 0.48 11.49
CA GLU A 97 -7.85 1.41 12.49
C GLU A 97 -7.45 2.83 12.10
N ARG A 98 -8.41 3.74 12.10
CA ARG A 98 -8.10 5.15 11.85
C ARG A 98 -7.67 5.78 13.17
N VAL A 99 -6.44 6.26 13.23
CA VAL A 99 -5.89 6.95 14.39
C VAL A 99 -5.81 8.45 14.13
N LYS A 100 -5.79 9.24 15.20
CA LYS A 100 -5.53 10.68 15.08
C LYS A 100 -4.05 10.89 14.75
N MET A 101 -3.77 11.71 13.74
CA MET A 101 -2.40 12.13 13.46
C MET A 101 -1.84 12.91 14.66
N ALA A 102 -0.68 12.49 15.17
CA ALA A 102 0.00 13.17 16.27
C ALA A 102 0.49 14.56 15.79
N PRO A 103 0.30 15.67 16.54
CA PRO A 103 0.76 16.99 16.09
C PRO A 103 2.26 17.04 15.76
N GLU A 104 3.08 16.26 16.47
CA GLU A 104 4.53 16.20 16.30
C GLU A 104 4.91 15.66 14.92
N ILE A 105 4.19 14.65 14.42
CA ILE A 105 4.48 14.08 13.08
C ILE A 105 4.13 15.07 11.97
N LEU A 106 3.12 15.93 12.15
CA LEU A 106 2.70 16.89 11.13
C LEU A 106 3.82 17.91 10.87
N VAL A 107 4.42 18.43 11.94
CA VAL A 107 5.54 19.38 11.85
C VAL A 107 6.75 18.74 11.18
N GLU A 108 7.08 17.49 11.54
CA GLU A 108 8.19 16.78 10.91
C GLU A 108 7.91 16.49 9.42
N LEU A 109 6.68 16.12 9.06
CA LEU A 109 6.28 15.81 7.68
C LEU A 109 6.32 17.03 6.74
N GLU A 110 6.11 18.24 7.24
CA GLU A 110 6.13 19.48 6.45
C GLU A 110 7.50 19.79 5.84
N THR A 111 8.58 19.44 6.56
CA THR A 111 9.96 19.74 6.15
C THR A 111 10.74 18.49 5.72
N ALA A 112 10.19 17.30 5.97
CA ALA A 112 10.80 16.03 5.62
C ALA A 112 10.96 15.85 4.11
N SER A 113 12.12 15.29 3.70
CA SER A 113 12.28 14.74 2.36
C SER A 113 11.31 13.58 2.14
N LEU A 114 10.97 13.27 0.87
CA LEU A 114 10.04 12.18 0.55
C LEU A 114 10.43 10.83 1.16
N ARG A 115 11.72 10.49 1.14
CA ARG A 115 12.24 9.29 1.81
C ARG A 115 12.03 9.36 3.32
N HIS A 116 12.28 10.51 3.94
CA HIS A 116 12.12 10.66 5.37
C HIS A 116 10.65 10.60 5.80
N ARG A 117 9.72 11.11 4.99
CA ARG A 117 8.27 11.00 5.22
C ARG A 117 7.83 9.53 5.35
N VAL A 118 8.29 8.66 4.45
CA VAL A 118 8.03 7.21 4.52
C VAL A 118 8.51 6.65 5.85
N LEU A 119 9.73 6.98 6.27
CA LEU A 119 10.30 6.50 7.53
C LEU A 119 9.57 7.04 8.76
N LEU A 120 9.08 8.28 8.72
CA LEU A 120 8.27 8.87 9.78
C LEU A 120 6.94 8.14 9.92
N LEU A 121 6.18 8.00 8.83
CA LEU A 121 4.90 7.27 8.85
C LEU A 121 5.09 5.84 9.39
N ALA A 122 6.15 5.17 8.96
CA ALA A 122 6.51 3.82 9.39
C ALA A 122 6.83 3.76 10.90
N LYS A 123 7.64 4.71 11.39
CA LYS A 123 7.99 4.84 12.82
C LYS A 123 6.75 5.00 13.72
N TYR A 124 5.74 5.72 13.23
CA TYR A 124 4.47 5.92 13.95
C TYR A 124 3.44 4.80 13.69
N GLY A 125 3.79 3.74 12.96
CA GLY A 125 2.92 2.59 12.72
C GLY A 125 1.77 2.84 11.73
N LEU A 126 1.80 3.97 10.99
CA LEU A 126 0.80 4.34 9.99
C LEU A 126 0.99 3.51 8.71
N TRP A 127 0.73 2.21 8.82
CA TRP A 127 1.05 1.20 7.80
C TRP A 127 0.47 1.51 6.42
N TYR A 128 -0.82 1.84 6.35
CA TYR A 128 -1.48 2.09 5.06
C TYR A 128 -0.93 3.34 4.38
N ASP A 129 -0.68 4.39 5.14
CA ASP A 129 -0.07 5.64 4.70
C ASP A 129 1.39 5.41 4.27
N THR A 130 2.13 4.60 5.03
CA THR A 130 3.53 4.23 4.76
C THR A 130 3.68 3.54 3.41
N ILE A 131 2.88 2.49 3.13
CA ILE A 131 2.97 1.78 1.84
C ILE A 131 2.62 2.74 0.70
N THR A 132 1.60 3.57 0.90
CA THR A 132 1.15 4.51 -0.13
C THR A 132 2.24 5.51 -0.50
N GLU A 133 2.90 6.13 0.49
CA GLU A 133 4.02 7.03 0.23
C GLU A 133 5.26 6.31 -0.29
N LEU A 134 5.50 5.09 0.17
CA LEU A 134 6.61 4.27 -0.28
C LEU A 134 6.52 3.96 -1.79
N VAL A 135 5.34 3.54 -2.26
CA VAL A 135 5.14 3.27 -3.70
C VAL A 135 5.20 4.55 -4.52
N ALA A 136 4.57 5.64 -4.04
CA ALA A 136 4.65 6.94 -4.72
C ALA A 136 6.09 7.45 -4.86
N LEU A 137 6.93 7.25 -3.84
CA LEU A 137 8.35 7.57 -3.90
C LEU A 137 9.06 6.75 -4.98
N ARG A 138 8.80 5.45 -5.06
CA ARG A 138 9.38 4.59 -6.10
C ARG A 138 8.99 5.04 -7.50
N ASP A 139 7.70 5.29 -7.73
CA ASP A 139 7.19 5.70 -9.03
C ASP A 139 7.79 7.02 -9.48
N LYS A 140 7.95 7.96 -8.54
CA LYS A 140 8.61 9.24 -8.80
C LYS A 140 10.08 9.05 -9.19
N LEU A 141 10.83 8.24 -8.44
CA LEU A 141 12.24 7.98 -8.74
C LEU A 141 12.42 7.29 -10.10
N LEU A 142 11.58 6.30 -10.42
CA LEU A 142 11.59 5.63 -11.73
C LEU A 142 11.28 6.62 -12.87
N SER A 143 10.29 7.48 -12.68
CA SER A 143 9.91 8.49 -13.69
C SER A 143 11.03 9.50 -13.94
N GLN A 144 11.73 9.94 -12.89
CA GLN A 144 12.89 10.84 -13.00
C GLN A 144 14.05 10.18 -13.75
N LEU A 145 14.39 8.93 -13.41
CA LEU A 145 15.43 8.18 -14.12
C LEU A 145 15.11 7.97 -15.60
N GLN A 146 13.84 7.81 -15.95
CA GLN A 146 13.42 7.67 -17.35
C GLN A 146 13.54 8.97 -18.14
N ALA A 147 13.34 10.12 -17.49
CA ALA A 147 13.43 11.43 -18.13
C ALA A 147 14.88 11.91 -18.34
N GLU A 148 15.81 11.49 -17.48
CA GLU A 148 17.16 12.08 -17.41
C GLU A 148 18.24 11.34 -18.20
N LEU A 149 18.03 10.09 -18.65
CA LEU A 149 19.14 9.23 -19.10
C LEU A 149 18.93 8.52 -20.46
N THR A 150 20.01 8.46 -21.26
CA THR A 150 20.16 7.57 -22.42
C THR A 150 21.41 6.68 -22.26
N GLY A 151 21.33 5.40 -22.63
CA GLY A 151 22.50 4.51 -22.64
C GLY A 151 22.96 3.98 -21.26
N PHE A 152 24.27 3.77 -21.09
CA PHE A 152 24.88 3.03 -19.97
C PHE A 152 24.66 3.67 -18.58
N GLU A 153 24.58 5.00 -18.50
CA GLU A 153 24.30 5.72 -17.24
C GLU A 153 22.95 5.32 -16.64
N LYS A 154 21.96 5.01 -17.50
CA LYS A 154 20.64 4.49 -17.10
C LYS A 154 20.77 3.17 -16.36
N ILE A 155 21.62 2.25 -16.83
CA ILE A 155 21.79 0.94 -16.22
C ILE A 155 22.39 1.07 -14.81
N SER A 156 23.43 1.90 -14.65
CA SER A 156 24.05 2.13 -13.35
C SER A 156 23.11 2.80 -12.34
N SER A 157 22.29 3.74 -12.80
CA SER A 157 21.32 4.45 -11.96
C SER A 157 20.14 3.56 -11.57
N LEU A 158 19.70 2.67 -12.46
CA LEU A 158 18.68 1.65 -12.14
C LEU A 158 19.16 0.68 -11.07
N ALA A 159 20.41 0.17 -11.17
CA ALA A 159 20.98 -0.70 -10.16
C ALA A 159 21.07 -0.01 -8.78
N THR A 160 21.41 1.29 -8.77
CA THR A 160 21.45 2.09 -7.54
C THR A 160 20.04 2.26 -6.94
N LEU A 161 19.04 2.55 -7.79
CA LEU A 161 17.65 2.67 -7.35
C LEU A 161 17.12 1.36 -6.78
N GLU A 162 17.45 0.22 -7.41
CA GLU A 162 17.07 -1.10 -6.92
C GLU A 162 17.69 -1.39 -5.54
N ALA A 163 18.97 -1.04 -5.33
CA ALA A 163 19.63 -1.19 -4.05
C ALA A 163 18.98 -0.32 -2.96
N ASP A 164 18.72 0.95 -3.27
CA ASP A 164 18.05 1.89 -2.38
C ASP A 164 16.63 1.44 -2.02
N TRP A 165 15.90 0.92 -3.00
CA TRP A 165 14.58 0.36 -2.80
C TRP A 165 14.62 -0.87 -1.90
N ASN A 166 15.53 -1.80 -2.15
CA ASN A 166 15.70 -2.99 -1.33
C ASN A 166 16.07 -2.65 0.12
N ALA A 167 16.93 -1.66 0.34
CA ALA A 167 17.26 -1.16 1.67
C ALA A 167 16.02 -0.60 2.38
N LEU A 168 15.17 0.14 1.66
CA LEU A 168 13.94 0.71 2.21
C LEU A 168 12.92 -0.36 2.61
N LEU A 169 12.77 -1.43 1.81
CA LEU A 169 11.88 -2.55 2.15
C LEU A 169 12.35 -3.36 3.35
N GLN A 170 13.67 -3.46 3.56
CA GLN A 170 14.27 -4.17 4.68
C GLN A 170 14.37 -3.31 5.95
N HIS A 171 14.02 -2.02 5.86
CA HIS A 171 14.12 -1.12 7.00
C HIS A 171 13.28 -1.63 8.19
N PRO A 172 13.78 -1.56 9.45
CA PRO A 172 13.08 -2.08 10.63
C PRO A 172 11.67 -1.53 10.87
N PHE A 173 11.34 -0.38 10.29
CA PHE A 173 10.00 0.21 10.36
C PHE A 173 9.10 -0.17 9.17
N VAL A 174 9.65 -0.66 8.06
CA VAL A 174 8.89 -1.03 6.86
C VAL A 174 8.68 -2.54 6.78
N LEU A 175 9.73 -3.35 7.00
CA LEU A 175 9.67 -4.82 7.10
C LEU A 175 8.82 -5.53 6.03
N LEU A 176 8.98 -5.13 4.76
CA LEU A 176 8.25 -5.71 3.61
C LEU A 176 9.04 -6.84 2.90
N ASN A 177 10.23 -7.18 3.38
CA ASN A 177 11.12 -8.17 2.78
C ASN A 177 10.54 -9.59 2.70
N GLY A 178 9.59 -9.96 3.57
CA GLY A 178 8.91 -11.26 3.56
C GLY A 178 7.69 -11.35 2.62
N ILE A 179 7.23 -10.21 2.08
CA ILE A 179 6.07 -10.13 1.18
C ILE A 179 6.53 -10.05 -0.29
N VAL A 180 7.84 -9.93 -0.53
CA VAL A 180 8.44 -9.66 -1.84
C VAL A 180 9.55 -10.68 -2.12
N LEU A 181 9.15 -11.84 -2.61
CA LEU A 181 10.03 -12.73 -3.37
C LEU A 181 9.55 -12.77 -4.81
N GLU A 182 9.51 -11.60 -5.46
CA GLU A 182 9.52 -11.46 -6.92
C GLU A 182 9.78 -9.98 -7.22
N PRO A 183 10.60 -9.67 -8.24
CA PRO A 183 10.94 -8.29 -8.54
C PRO A 183 9.67 -7.55 -8.97
N PHE A 184 9.46 -6.36 -8.39
CA PHE A 184 8.48 -5.40 -8.86
C PHE A 184 8.90 -4.92 -10.25
N VAL A 185 8.50 -5.65 -11.29
CA VAL A 185 8.71 -5.31 -12.70
C VAL A 185 7.37 -5.32 -13.41
#